data_AF-A0AAW1CQ88-F1
#
_entry.id   AF-A0AAW1CQ88-F1
#
_cell.length_a   1.000
_cell.length_b   1.000
_cell.length_c   1.000
_cell.angle_alpha   90.00
_cell.angle_beta   90.00
_cell.angle_gamma   90.00
#
_symmetry.space_group_name_H-M   'P 1'
#
loop_
_entity.id
_entity.type
_entity.pdbx_description
1 polymer ?
#
loop_
_entity_poly.entity_id
_entity_poly.type
_entity_poly.pdbx_seq_one_letter_code
_entity_poly.pdbx_strand_id
1 'polypeptide(L)'
;MLEDEDSRPIILEAENLGRKISLPVVLVLEMAFPIAAFIIAAIDDVMTTFRGKHLLLKVWIPWRIENIWIHLLTNAWLTLLTISCLSINAAFFVIELTFSLYVAAYIKQLEQNLIKTGANKQEIYEHHKVIIQLIADYNGELSGQMYLEALIAPLMPCGYGLAAIRMESLHETSYMTNWYEEEPKFRKDLLTMMTKTTSPTIVNYRLFVKFDFIFLTAVLQVIYSYFTLMLNLDEQ
;
A
#
# COMPACT_ATOMS: atom_id res chain seq x y z
N MET A 1 -15.19 18.22 16.92
CA MET A 1 -14.99 16.76 17.01
C MET A 1 -13.99 16.55 18.11
N LEU A 2 -14.44 16.01 19.25
CA LEU A 2 -13.65 15.89 20.46
C LEU A 2 -12.59 14.82 20.23
N GLU A 3 -11.33 15.25 20.04
CA GLU A 3 -10.17 14.39 20.26
C GLU A 3 -10.20 13.95 21.72
N ASP A 4 -10.62 12.72 21.97
CA ASP A 4 -10.47 12.09 23.28
C ASP A 4 -8.97 12.08 23.60
N GLU A 5 -8.56 12.57 24.76
CA GLU A 5 -7.15 12.78 25.13
C GLU A 5 -6.34 11.46 25.07
N ASP A 6 -7.06 10.33 25.26
CA ASP A 6 -6.58 8.95 25.14
C ASP A 6 -6.32 8.49 23.69
N SER A 7 -6.85 9.18 22.67
CA SER A 7 -6.78 8.78 21.26
C SER A 7 -5.61 9.39 20.48
N ARG A 8 -5.10 10.55 20.92
CA ARG A 8 -3.91 11.21 20.36
C ARG A 8 -2.69 10.28 20.24
N PRO A 9 -2.31 9.48 21.27
CA PRO A 9 -1.08 8.69 21.19
C PRO A 9 -1.12 7.61 20.09
N ILE A 10 -2.29 6.99 19.85
CA ILE A 10 -2.43 5.90 18.87
C ILE A 10 -2.28 6.44 17.44
N ILE A 11 -2.89 7.60 17.17
CA ILE A 11 -2.80 8.26 15.87
C ILE A 11 -1.36 8.77 15.63
N LEU A 12 -0.74 9.36 16.66
CA LEU A 12 0.66 9.84 16.57
C LEU A 12 1.65 8.69 16.36
N GLU A 13 1.39 7.52 16.93
CA GLU A 13 2.21 6.33 16.75
C GLU A 13 2.11 5.80 15.31
N ALA A 14 0.90 5.76 14.75
CA ALA A 14 0.66 5.39 13.35
C ALA A 14 1.35 6.36 12.38
N GLU A 15 1.25 7.67 12.63
CA GLU A 15 1.92 8.70 11.83
C GLU A 15 3.46 8.57 11.90
N ASN A 16 4.01 8.39 13.11
CA ASN A 16 5.44 8.20 13.30
C ASN A 16 5.95 6.92 12.64
N LEU A 17 5.18 5.84 12.70
CA LEU A 17 5.49 4.57 12.03
C LEU A 17 5.49 4.76 10.50
N GLY A 18 4.44 5.37 9.96
CA GLY A 18 4.33 5.70 8.54
C GLY A 18 5.51 6.53 8.06
N ARG A 19 5.87 7.59 8.79
CA ARG A 19 7.04 8.42 8.48
C ARG A 19 8.35 7.64 8.56
N LYS A 20 8.52 6.79 9.57
CA LYS A 20 9.75 6.00 9.76
C LYS A 20 9.95 4.96 8.66
N ILE A 21 8.87 4.43 8.07
CA ILE A 21 8.92 3.45 6.97
C ILE A 21 9.04 4.16 5.62
N SER A 22 8.20 5.16 5.34
CA SER A 22 8.16 5.84 4.03
C SER A 22 9.43 6.63 3.73
N LEU A 23 9.96 7.37 4.71
CA LEU A 23 11.08 8.28 4.50
C LEU A 23 12.37 7.58 4.03
N PRO A 24 12.84 6.46 4.63
CA PRO A 24 13.99 5.75 4.10
C PRO A 24 13.71 5.06 2.75
N VAL A 25 12.49 4.57 2.51
CA VAL A 25 12.14 3.93 1.23
C VAL A 25 12.23 4.95 0.09
N VAL A 26 11.58 6.10 0.24
CA VAL A 26 11.58 7.17 -0.78
C VAL A 26 12.98 7.75 -0.98
N LEU A 27 13.71 8.03 0.11
CA LEU A 27 14.96 8.76 0.03
C LEU A 27 16.14 7.87 -0.43
N VAL A 28 16.19 6.61 0.01
CA VAL A 28 17.31 5.70 -0.27
C VAL A 28 17.06 4.85 -1.52
N LEU A 29 15.88 4.25 -1.69
CA LEU A 29 15.65 3.32 -2.80
C LEU A 29 15.32 4.05 -4.10
N GLU A 30 14.60 5.17 -4.04
CA GLU A 30 14.06 5.79 -5.27
C GLU A 30 14.91 6.94 -5.79
N MET A 31 15.49 7.77 -4.93
CA MET A 31 16.32 8.89 -5.38
C MET A 31 17.78 8.49 -5.56
N ALA A 32 18.38 7.76 -4.61
CA ALA A 32 19.81 7.47 -4.66
C ALA A 32 20.18 6.46 -5.75
N PHE A 33 19.33 5.46 -6.00
CA PHE A 33 19.61 4.40 -6.99
C PHE A 33 19.76 4.91 -8.44
N PRO A 34 18.80 5.66 -9.04
CA PRO A 34 18.94 6.14 -10.42
C PRO A 34 20.08 7.16 -10.57
N ILE A 35 20.35 7.95 -9.53
CA ILE A 35 21.47 8.91 -9.52
C ILE A 35 22.81 8.15 -9.47
N ALA A 36 22.95 7.16 -8.60
CA ALA A 36 24.15 6.34 -8.52
C ALA A 36 24.39 5.56 -9.83
N ALA A 37 23.33 4.99 -10.41
CA ALA A 37 23.40 4.30 -11.70
C ALA A 37 23.85 5.24 -12.83
N PHE A 38 23.35 6.48 -12.85
CA PHE A 38 23.80 7.50 -13.80
C PHE A 38 25.29 7.84 -13.61
N ILE A 39 25.74 8.03 -12.36
CA ILE A 39 27.15 8.35 -12.07
C ILE A 39 28.06 7.21 -12.51
N ILE A 40 27.71 5.95 -12.20
CA ILE A 40 28.49 4.78 -12.60
C ILE A 40 28.55 4.66 -14.12
N ALA A 41 27.41 4.84 -14.81
CA ALA A 41 27.38 4.81 -16.27
C ALA A 41 28.24 5.91 -16.89
N ALA A 42 28.18 7.14 -16.34
CA ALA A 42 29.01 8.24 -16.82
C ALA A 42 30.52 8.01 -16.60
N ILE A 43 30.91 7.40 -15.47
CA ILE A 43 32.30 7.02 -15.21
C ILE A 43 32.77 5.94 -16.20
N ASP A 44 31.95 4.91 -16.41
CA ASP A 44 32.26 3.81 -17.34
C ASP A 44 32.43 4.33 -18.78
N ASP A 45 31.55 5.23 -19.24
CA ASP A 45 31.63 5.85 -20.56
C ASP A 45 32.92 6.66 -20.77
N VAL A 46 33.36 7.39 -19.74
CA VAL A 46 34.59 8.17 -19.76
C VAL A 46 35.82 7.25 -19.76
N MET A 47 35.81 6.19 -18.94
CA MET A 47 36.95 5.27 -18.82
C MET A 47 37.10 4.34 -20.03
N THR A 48 36.00 3.92 -20.64
CA THR A 48 36.01 2.95 -21.75
C THR A 48 36.15 3.61 -23.12
N THR A 49 36.31 4.94 -23.20
CA THR A 49 36.41 5.67 -24.48
C THR A 49 35.20 5.41 -25.39
N PHE A 50 33.99 5.31 -24.81
CA PHE A 50 32.74 5.14 -25.55
C PHE A 50 32.58 3.78 -26.28
N ARG A 51 33.26 2.73 -25.81
CA ARG A 51 33.26 1.42 -26.49
C ARG A 51 32.03 0.56 -26.18
N GLY A 52 31.43 0.75 -25.00
CA GLY A 52 30.16 0.12 -24.60
C GLY A 52 29.08 1.19 -24.42
N LYS A 53 28.15 1.34 -25.37
CA LYS A 53 27.03 2.28 -25.25
C LYS A 53 26.00 1.72 -24.27
N HIS A 54 26.26 1.84 -22.97
CA HIS A 54 25.37 1.31 -21.94
C HIS A 54 24.35 2.38 -21.55
N LEU A 55 23.14 2.26 -22.09
CA LEU A 55 22.01 3.07 -21.68
C LEU A 55 21.43 2.55 -20.36
N LEU A 56 21.01 3.47 -19.49
CA LEU A 56 20.39 3.14 -18.19
C LEU A 56 19.13 2.27 -18.35
N LEU A 57 18.36 2.54 -19.41
CA LEU A 57 17.25 1.70 -19.86
C LEU A 57 17.45 1.39 -21.35
N LYS A 58 17.29 0.12 -21.73
CA LYS A 58 17.36 -0.32 -23.14
C LYS A 58 16.07 0.05 -23.87
N VAL A 59 15.93 1.33 -24.18
CA VAL A 59 14.76 1.90 -24.86
C VAL A 59 15.13 2.32 -26.28
N TRP A 60 14.18 2.19 -27.21
CA TRP A 60 14.35 2.69 -28.56
C TRP A 60 14.38 4.23 -28.54
N ILE A 61 15.43 4.79 -29.11
CA ILE A 61 15.65 6.24 -29.14
C ILE A 61 15.57 6.71 -30.61
N PRO A 62 14.76 7.73 -30.92
CA PRO A 62 14.57 8.19 -32.29
C PRO A 62 15.78 8.95 -32.87
N TRP A 63 16.72 9.41 -32.04
CA TRP A 63 17.95 10.09 -32.48
C TRP A 63 19.18 9.18 -32.46
N ARG A 64 20.13 9.46 -33.36
CA ARG A 64 21.37 8.70 -33.48
C ARG A 64 22.40 9.19 -32.46
N ILE A 65 22.98 8.25 -31.71
CA ILE A 65 24.02 8.54 -30.72
C ILE A 65 25.39 8.55 -31.41
N GLU A 66 25.79 9.73 -31.88
CA GLU A 66 27.04 9.96 -32.60
C GLU A 66 28.16 10.49 -31.70
N ASN A 67 27.81 11.30 -30.69
CA ASN A 67 28.77 11.95 -29.79
C ASN A 67 28.50 11.60 -28.32
N ILE A 68 29.55 11.64 -27.51
CA ILE A 68 29.47 11.41 -26.04
C ILE A 68 28.49 12.38 -25.35
N TRP A 69 28.43 13.63 -25.79
CA TRP A 69 27.49 14.62 -25.25
C TRP A 69 26.04 14.24 -25.47
N ILE A 70 25.70 13.72 -26.66
CA ILE A 70 24.34 13.26 -26.97
C ILE A 70 24.00 12.04 -26.12
N HIS A 71 24.98 11.16 -25.86
CA HIS A 71 24.80 10.02 -24.98
C HIS A 71 24.57 10.40 -23.52
N LEU A 72 25.41 11.29 -22.97
CA LEU A 72 25.26 11.80 -21.61
C LEU A 72 23.93 12.54 -21.43
N LEU A 73 23.51 13.34 -22.42
CA LEU A 73 22.22 14.01 -22.41
C LEU A 73 21.06 13.00 -22.46
N THR A 74 21.19 11.94 -23.26
CA THR A 74 20.21 10.86 -23.35
C THR A 74 20.11 10.11 -22.02
N ASN A 75 21.24 9.76 -21.41
CA ASN A 75 21.27 9.12 -20.09
C ASN A 75 20.69 10.04 -19.01
N ALA A 76 21.01 11.34 -19.03
CA ALA A 76 20.44 12.31 -18.08
C ALA A 76 18.92 12.43 -18.23
N TRP A 77 18.40 12.47 -19.46
CA TRP A 77 16.96 12.42 -19.70
C TRP A 77 16.36 11.11 -19.18
N LEU A 78 16.94 9.96 -19.50
CA LEU A 78 16.45 8.67 -18.99
C LEU A 78 16.44 8.61 -17.46
N THR A 79 17.45 9.17 -16.80
CA THR A 79 17.50 9.29 -15.34
C THR A 79 16.36 10.18 -14.82
N LEU A 80 16.12 11.35 -15.42
CA LEU A 80 15.01 12.23 -15.03
C LEU A 80 13.64 11.58 -15.21
N LEU A 81 13.45 10.85 -16.32
CA LEU A 81 12.22 10.10 -16.59
C LEU A 81 12.01 8.99 -15.55
N THR A 82 13.09 8.28 -15.21
CA THR A 82 13.06 7.21 -14.19
C THR A 82 12.74 7.77 -12.81
N ILE A 83 13.38 8.86 -12.40
CA ILE A 83 13.10 9.55 -11.12
C ILE A 83 11.64 10.00 -11.07
N SER A 84 11.12 10.58 -12.16
CA SER A 84 9.73 11.05 -12.23
C SER A 84 8.73 9.90 -12.07
N CYS A 85 8.97 8.78 -12.76
CA CYS A 85 8.13 7.59 -12.66
C CYS A 85 8.15 6.99 -11.25
N LEU A 86 9.35 6.85 -10.67
CA LEU A 86 9.52 6.36 -9.30
C LEU A 86 8.83 7.28 -8.30
N SER A 87 8.97 8.60 -8.42
CA SER A 87 8.35 9.57 -7.52
C SER A 87 6.81 9.49 -7.51
N ILE A 88 6.19 9.23 -8.67
CA ILE A 88 4.73 9.05 -8.76
C ILE A 88 4.33 7.75 -8.03
N ASN A 89 5.07 6.66 -8.27
CA ASN A 89 4.81 5.38 -7.61
C ASN A 89 4.98 5.49 -6.09
N ALA A 90 6.04 6.19 -5.65
CA ALA A 90 6.33 6.51 -4.26
C ALA A 90 5.18 7.23 -3.57
N ALA A 91 4.69 8.30 -4.21
CA ALA A 91 3.61 9.10 -3.67
C ALA A 91 2.36 8.26 -3.48
N PHE A 92 2.06 7.38 -4.43
CA PHE A 92 0.95 6.46 -4.33
C PHE A 92 1.14 5.46 -3.17
N PHE A 93 2.31 4.83 -3.08
CA PHE A 93 2.65 3.94 -1.97
C PHE A 93 2.52 4.62 -0.60
N VAL A 94 2.98 5.86 -0.47
CA VAL A 94 2.87 6.63 0.77
C VAL A 94 1.41 6.90 1.12
N ILE A 95 0.58 7.25 0.13
CA ILE A 95 -0.86 7.46 0.33
C ILE A 95 -1.54 6.17 0.81
N GLU A 96 -1.27 5.05 0.15
CA GLU A 96 -1.85 3.76 0.49
C GLU A 96 -1.43 3.32 1.91
N LEU A 97 -0.14 3.37 2.21
CA LEU A 97 0.40 3.02 3.53
C LEU A 97 -0.23 3.91 4.63
N THR A 98 -0.32 5.22 4.36
CA THR A 98 -0.87 6.18 5.30
C THR A 98 -2.35 5.90 5.56
N PHE A 99 -3.14 5.73 4.51
CA PHE A 99 -4.56 5.38 4.59
C PHE A 99 -4.78 4.13 5.45
N SER A 100 -4.03 3.08 5.16
CA SER A 100 -4.09 1.81 5.87
C SER A 100 -3.74 1.92 7.35
N LEU A 101 -2.68 2.67 7.69
CA LEU A 101 -2.30 2.92 9.08
C LEU A 101 -3.36 3.73 9.83
N TYR A 102 -3.98 4.72 9.18
CA TYR A 102 -5.09 5.48 9.77
C TYR A 102 -6.29 4.59 10.04
N VAL A 103 -6.75 3.80 9.06
CA VAL A 103 -7.88 2.89 9.24
C VAL A 103 -7.60 1.87 10.34
N ALA A 104 -6.39 1.31 10.39
CA ALA A 104 -5.98 0.38 11.44
C ALA A 104 -5.99 1.02 12.84
N ALA A 105 -5.48 2.25 12.95
CA ALA A 105 -5.50 3.01 14.20
C ALA A 105 -6.95 3.31 14.67
N TYR A 106 -7.83 3.70 13.75
CA TYR A 106 -9.24 3.95 14.07
C TYR A 106 -9.99 2.68 14.49
N ILE A 107 -9.74 1.54 13.83
CA ILE A 107 -10.32 0.26 14.24
C ILE A 107 -9.85 -0.11 15.65
N LYS A 108 -8.54 0.00 15.92
CA LYS A 108 -7.98 -0.27 17.25
C LYS A 108 -8.56 0.64 18.34
N GLN A 109 -8.76 1.92 18.01
CA GLN A 109 -9.42 2.87 18.91
C GLN A 109 -10.87 2.44 19.20
N LEU A 110 -11.60 2.01 18.16
CA LEU A 110 -12.98 1.56 18.29
C LEU A 110 -13.08 0.32 19.19
N GLU A 111 -12.17 -0.64 19.03
CA GLU A 111 -12.06 -1.84 19.89
C GLU A 111 -11.85 -1.46 21.36
N GLN A 112 -10.90 -0.56 21.63
CA GLN A 112 -10.62 -0.11 23.00
C GLN A 112 -11.81 0.60 23.63
N ASN A 113 -12.52 1.44 22.86
CA ASN A 113 -13.70 2.14 23.33
C ASN A 113 -14.85 1.18 23.64
N LEU A 114 -15.01 0.13 22.81
CA LEU A 114 -15.99 -0.92 23.01
C LEU A 114 -15.74 -1.71 24.30
N ILE A 115 -14.46 -2.03 24.58
CA ILE A 115 -14.05 -2.74 25.80
C ILE A 115 -14.22 -1.87 27.05
N LYS A 116 -13.78 -0.60 27.00
CA LYS A 116 -13.80 0.31 28.16
C LYS A 116 -15.20 0.78 28.54
N THR A 117 -16.04 1.06 27.55
CA THR A 117 -17.29 1.83 27.76
C THR A 117 -18.55 0.99 27.52
N GLY A 118 -18.42 -0.20 26.93
CA GLY A 118 -19.56 -0.98 26.45
C GLY A 118 -20.17 -0.42 25.16
N ALA A 119 -21.17 -1.12 24.61
CA ALA A 119 -21.82 -0.79 23.35
C ALA A 119 -22.77 0.42 23.41
N ASN A 120 -22.85 1.07 24.58
CA ASN A 120 -23.92 2.01 24.96
C ASN A 120 -23.68 3.47 24.49
N LYS A 121 -22.75 3.70 23.55
CA LYS A 121 -22.51 5.03 22.97
C LYS A 121 -22.81 5.03 21.48
N GLN A 122 -23.78 5.86 21.09
CA GLN A 122 -24.12 6.13 19.68
C GLN A 122 -22.89 6.59 18.86
N GLU A 123 -21.93 7.24 19.52
CA GLU A 123 -20.66 7.68 18.94
C GLU A 123 -19.85 6.53 18.31
N ILE A 124 -19.87 5.32 18.89
CA ILE A 124 -19.16 4.14 18.37
C ILE A 124 -19.70 3.75 16.99
N TYR A 125 -21.02 3.82 16.81
CA TYR A 125 -21.66 3.50 15.53
C TYR A 125 -21.42 4.56 14.47
N GLU A 126 -21.45 5.83 14.85
CA GLU A 126 -21.11 6.92 13.92
C GLU A 126 -19.66 6.80 13.46
N HIS A 127 -18.73 6.48 14.35
CA HIS A 127 -17.33 6.21 13.97
C HIS A 127 -17.19 5.01 13.05
N HIS A 128 -17.87 3.89 13.34
CA HIS A 128 -17.85 2.71 12.47
C HIS A 128 -18.41 3.01 11.07
N LYS A 129 -19.49 3.78 10.99
CA LYS A 129 -20.09 4.20 9.72
C LYS A 129 -19.15 5.08 8.90
N VAL A 130 -18.48 6.03 9.55
CA VAL A 130 -17.47 6.88 8.89
C VAL A 130 -16.32 6.05 8.34
N ILE A 131 -15.83 5.03 9.08
CA ILE A 131 -14.78 4.13 8.61
C ILE A 131 -15.24 3.35 7.37
N ILE A 132 -16.45 2.78 7.39
CA ILE A 132 -17.00 2.06 6.23
C ILE A 132 -17.14 2.98 5.02
N GLN A 133 -17.65 4.20 5.21
CA GLN A 133 -17.78 5.18 4.12
C GLN A 133 -16.42 5.56 3.56
N LEU A 134 -15.44 5.81 4.43
CA LEU A 134 -14.07 6.15 4.03
C LEU A 134 -13.43 5.02 3.19
N ILE A 135 -13.61 3.76 3.57
CA ILE A 135 -13.13 2.60 2.79
C ILE A 135 -13.89 2.49 1.46
N ALA A 136 -15.20 2.72 1.45
CA ALA A 136 -16.00 2.67 0.23
C ALA A 136 -15.60 3.77 -0.77
N ASP A 137 -15.38 4.99 -0.29
CA ASP A 137 -14.95 6.14 -1.08
C ASP A 137 -13.53 5.92 -1.61
N TYR A 138 -12.61 5.44 -0.76
CA TYR A 138 -11.26 5.07 -1.18
C TYR A 138 -11.28 4.00 -2.28
N ASN A 139 -12.12 2.97 -2.13
CA ASN A 139 -12.28 1.93 -3.14
C ASN A 139 -12.89 2.47 -4.45
N GLY A 140 -13.82 3.42 -4.37
CA GLY A 140 -14.42 4.06 -5.55
C GLY A 140 -13.40 4.81 -6.39
N GLU A 141 -12.52 5.56 -5.74
CA GLU A 141 -11.54 6.44 -6.40
C GLU A 141 -10.26 5.71 -6.82
N LEU A 142 -9.73 4.81 -5.98
CA LEU A 142 -8.36 4.29 -6.12
C LEU A 142 -8.28 2.80 -6.48
N SER A 143 -9.40 2.08 -6.57
CA SER A 143 -9.39 0.64 -6.88
C SER A 143 -8.71 0.32 -8.22
N GLY A 144 -8.85 1.18 -9.23
CA GLY A 144 -8.21 0.99 -10.53
C GLY A 144 -6.69 1.12 -10.47
N GLN A 145 -6.20 2.12 -9.74
CA GLN A 145 -4.77 2.34 -9.57
C GLN A 145 -4.14 1.23 -8.73
N MET A 146 -4.82 0.80 -7.65
CA MET A 146 -4.40 -0.35 -6.85
C MET A 146 -4.32 -1.65 -7.65
N TYR A 147 -5.23 -1.86 -8.60
CA TYR A 147 -5.16 -3.05 -9.47
C TYR A 147 -3.91 -3.03 -10.34
N LEU A 148 -3.58 -1.89 -10.94
CA LEU A 148 -2.36 -1.75 -11.75
C LEU A 148 -1.11 -1.95 -10.91
N GLU A 149 -1.08 -1.40 -9.71
CA GLU A 149 0.05 -1.59 -8.81
C GLU A 149 0.16 -3.02 -8.31
N ALA A 150 -0.97 -3.70 -8.04
CA ALA A 150 -0.96 -5.11 -7.67
C ALA A 150 -0.41 -6.03 -8.77
N LEU A 151 -0.54 -5.64 -10.04
CA LEU A 151 0.07 -6.37 -11.16
C LEU A 151 1.59 -6.17 -11.23
N ILE A 152 2.08 -4.99 -10.88
CA ILE A 152 3.52 -4.64 -10.96
C ILE A 152 4.26 -5.07 -9.69
N ALA A 153 3.68 -4.81 -8.53
CA ALA A 153 4.24 -5.00 -7.21
C ALA A 153 3.16 -5.44 -6.20
N PRO A 154 2.65 -6.69 -6.29
CA PRO A 154 1.54 -7.22 -5.47
C PRO A 154 1.80 -7.13 -3.97
N LEU A 155 3.08 -7.11 -3.56
CA LEU A 155 3.48 -7.03 -2.15
C LEU A 155 3.04 -5.71 -1.50
N MET A 156 2.94 -4.61 -2.25
CA MET A 156 2.63 -3.30 -1.70
C MET A 156 1.16 -3.17 -1.27
N PRO A 157 0.17 -3.36 -2.17
CA PRO A 157 -1.24 -3.22 -1.80
C PRO A 157 -1.74 -4.35 -0.90
N CYS A 158 -1.33 -5.59 -1.18
CA CYS A 158 -1.85 -6.77 -0.48
C CYS A 158 -1.06 -7.13 0.79
N GLY A 159 0.16 -6.62 0.95
CA GLY A 159 1.04 -6.95 2.07
C GLY A 159 1.09 -5.88 3.16
N TYR A 160 1.40 -4.63 2.81
CA TYR A 160 1.61 -3.56 3.80
C TYR A 160 0.35 -2.74 4.08
N GLY A 161 -0.49 -2.50 3.06
CA GLY A 161 -1.70 -1.69 3.19
C GLY A 161 -2.88 -2.45 3.83
N LEU A 162 -3.36 -3.52 3.22
CA LEU A 162 -4.61 -4.15 3.65
C LEU A 162 -4.49 -5.10 4.85
N ALA A 163 -3.31 -5.66 5.12
CA ALA A 163 -3.09 -6.54 6.28
C ALA A 163 -3.20 -5.79 7.62
N ALA A 164 -3.06 -4.46 7.62
CA ALA A 164 -3.23 -3.62 8.81
C ALA A 164 -4.72 -3.44 9.19
N ILE A 165 -5.64 -3.60 8.24
CA ILE A 165 -7.09 -3.44 8.45
C ILE A 165 -7.63 -4.74 9.05
N ARG A 166 -7.47 -4.91 10.36
CA ARG A 166 -8.01 -6.06 11.10
C ARG A 166 -9.47 -5.85 11.49
N MET A 167 -10.36 -5.87 10.50
CA MET A 167 -11.81 -5.75 10.79
C MET A 167 -12.37 -6.99 11.51
N GLU A 168 -11.70 -8.14 11.40
CA GLU A 168 -12.04 -9.38 12.09
C GLU A 168 -11.86 -9.29 13.61
N SER A 169 -10.79 -8.63 14.09
CA SER A 169 -10.59 -8.45 15.54
C SER A 169 -11.67 -7.57 16.16
N LEU A 170 -12.16 -6.58 15.39
CA LEU A 170 -13.29 -5.76 15.81
C LEU A 170 -14.58 -6.60 15.89
N HIS A 171 -14.80 -7.51 14.93
CA HIS A 171 -15.94 -8.43 14.98
C HIS A 171 -15.90 -9.31 16.23
N GLU A 172 -14.75 -9.93 16.52
CA GLU A 172 -14.56 -10.77 17.71
C GLU A 172 -14.76 -9.97 19.01
N THR A 173 -14.15 -8.79 19.11
CA THR A 173 -14.29 -7.91 20.28
C THR A 173 -15.75 -7.51 20.49
N SER A 174 -16.48 -7.25 19.40
CA SER A 174 -17.90 -6.91 19.47
C SER A 174 -18.76 -8.07 19.93
N TYR A 175 -18.45 -9.29 19.47
CA TYR A 175 -19.14 -10.49 19.88
C TYR A 175 -18.94 -10.80 21.37
N MET A 176 -17.74 -10.53 21.91
CA MET A 176 -17.38 -10.80 23.31
C MET A 176 -17.96 -9.78 24.31
N THR A 177 -18.57 -8.68 23.85
CA THR A 177 -19.26 -7.75 24.76
C THR A 177 -20.61 -8.29 25.22
N ASN A 178 -21.15 -7.80 26.35
CA ASN A 178 -22.45 -8.21 26.90
C ASN A 178 -23.65 -7.64 26.11
N TRP A 179 -23.60 -7.73 24.78
CA TRP A 179 -24.57 -7.13 23.86
C TRP A 179 -26.02 -7.62 24.04
N TYR A 180 -26.20 -8.80 24.63
CA TYR A 180 -27.50 -9.38 24.95
C TYR A 180 -28.16 -8.75 26.18
N GLU A 181 -27.41 -8.00 27.00
CA GLU A 181 -27.90 -7.26 28.17
C GLU A 181 -28.27 -5.80 27.82
N GLU A 182 -27.81 -5.31 26.67
CA GLU A 182 -28.02 -3.93 26.21
C GLU A 182 -29.46 -3.67 25.74
N GLU A 183 -29.86 -2.39 25.72
CA GLU A 183 -31.19 -1.98 25.29
C GLU A 183 -31.49 -2.37 23.83
N PRO A 184 -32.76 -2.60 23.45
CA PRO A 184 -33.14 -3.10 22.13
C PRO A 184 -32.63 -2.25 20.95
N LYS A 185 -32.53 -0.93 21.15
CA LYS A 185 -32.02 0.00 20.13
C LYS A 185 -30.53 -0.25 19.85
N PHE A 186 -29.70 -0.25 20.89
CA PHE A 186 -28.26 -0.47 20.78
C PHE A 186 -27.93 -1.90 20.33
N ARG A 187 -28.72 -2.88 20.77
CA ARG A 187 -28.58 -4.27 20.31
C ARG A 187 -28.71 -4.39 18.80
N LYS A 188 -29.68 -3.69 18.20
CA LYS A 188 -29.89 -3.69 16.75
C LYS A 188 -28.70 -3.07 16.02
N ASP A 189 -28.16 -1.98 16.55
CA ASP A 189 -27.02 -1.30 15.95
C ASP A 189 -25.76 -2.18 16.07
N LEU A 190 -25.52 -2.84 17.21
CA LEU A 190 -24.40 -3.76 17.40
C LEU A 190 -24.50 -4.98 16.48
N LEU A 191 -25.70 -5.55 16.35
CA LEU A 191 -25.95 -6.63 15.40
C LEU A 191 -25.68 -6.18 13.96
N THR A 192 -26.05 -4.95 13.61
CA THR A 192 -25.76 -4.38 12.29
C THR A 192 -24.25 -4.23 12.08
N MET A 193 -23.54 -3.70 13.08
CA MET A 193 -22.08 -3.58 13.07
C MET A 193 -21.41 -4.95 12.94
N MET A 194 -21.78 -5.92 13.78
CA MET A 194 -21.28 -7.30 13.73
C MET A 194 -21.53 -7.95 12.37
N THR A 195 -22.72 -7.77 11.80
CA THR A 195 -23.06 -8.28 10.47
C THR A 195 -22.19 -7.64 9.38
N LYS A 196 -21.93 -6.33 9.48
CA LYS A 196 -21.06 -5.60 8.55
C LYS A 196 -19.58 -5.95 8.70
N THR A 197 -19.13 -6.27 9.91
CA THR A 197 -17.75 -6.70 10.16
C THR A 197 -17.52 -8.18 9.83
N THR A 198 -18.59 -9.00 9.73
CA THR A 198 -18.48 -10.43 9.33
C THR A 198 -18.00 -10.57 7.87
N SER A 199 -18.34 -9.61 7.02
CA SER A 199 -17.79 -9.48 5.67
C SER A 199 -16.96 -8.20 5.66
N PRO A 200 -15.65 -8.27 6.00
CA PRO A 200 -14.81 -7.07 6.03
C PRO A 200 -15.01 -6.26 4.76
N THR A 201 -14.99 -4.94 4.88
CA THR A 201 -15.04 -4.04 3.73
C THR A 201 -13.71 -4.19 3.00
N ILE A 202 -13.56 -5.25 2.21
CA ILE A 202 -12.35 -5.54 1.47
C ILE A 202 -12.30 -4.55 0.32
N VAL A 203 -11.15 -3.90 0.13
CA VAL A 203 -10.89 -3.09 -1.05
C VAL A 203 -10.84 -4.04 -2.24
N ASN A 204 -11.72 -3.81 -3.21
CA ASN A 204 -11.93 -4.72 -4.33
C ASN A 204 -11.90 -3.92 -5.63
N TYR A 205 -11.11 -4.39 -6.58
CA TYR A 205 -11.22 -3.91 -7.95
C TYR A 205 -12.37 -4.62 -8.66
N ARG A 206 -13.46 -3.89 -8.83
CA ARG A 206 -14.73 -4.40 -9.38
C ARG A 206 -15.18 -5.65 -8.61
N LEU A 207 -15.78 -6.62 -9.31
CA LEU A 207 -16.22 -7.91 -8.75
C LEU A 207 -15.16 -9.02 -8.87
N PHE A 208 -13.98 -8.73 -9.42
CA PHE A 208 -13.03 -9.75 -9.87
C PHE A 208 -11.83 -9.95 -8.97
N VAL A 209 -11.31 -8.88 -8.36
CA VAL A 209 -10.07 -8.94 -7.59
C VAL A 209 -10.31 -8.38 -6.21
N LYS A 210 -10.06 -9.21 -5.20
CA LYS A 210 -10.02 -8.84 -3.80
C LYS A 210 -8.56 -8.69 -3.40
N PHE A 211 -8.21 -7.54 -2.83
CA PHE A 211 -6.85 -7.31 -2.38
C PHE A 211 -6.73 -7.86 -0.95
N ASP A 212 -6.29 -9.11 -0.83
CA ASP A 212 -6.07 -9.79 0.44
C ASP A 212 -4.75 -10.59 0.43
N PHE A 213 -4.38 -11.14 1.59
CA PHE A 213 -3.17 -11.97 1.70
C PHE A 213 -3.29 -13.28 0.89
N ILE A 214 -4.51 -13.74 0.63
CA ILE A 214 -4.76 -14.94 -0.18
C ILE A 214 -4.39 -14.65 -1.64
N PHE A 215 -4.76 -13.49 -2.16
CA PHE A 215 -4.38 -13.01 -3.48
C PHE A 215 -2.87 -12.85 -3.58
N LEU A 216 -2.21 -12.28 -2.56
CA LEU A 216 -0.75 -12.17 -2.53
C LEU A 216 -0.07 -13.55 -2.61
N THR A 217 -0.51 -14.52 -1.80
CA THR A 217 0.07 -15.87 -1.80
C THR A 217 -0.18 -16.58 -3.13
N ALA A 218 -1.36 -16.40 -3.74
CA ALA A 218 -1.66 -16.93 -5.07
C ALA A 218 -0.73 -16.36 -6.14
N VAL A 219 -0.48 -15.05 -6.14
CA VAL A 219 0.43 -14.41 -7.09
C VAL A 219 1.87 -14.90 -6.89
N LEU A 220 2.35 -14.97 -5.64
CA LEU A 220 3.68 -15.50 -5.34
C LEU A 220 3.84 -16.98 -5.75
N GLN A 221 2.80 -17.78 -5.55
CA GLN A 221 2.79 -19.18 -5.98
C GLN A 221 2.89 -19.29 -7.50
N VAL A 222 2.13 -18.48 -8.25
CA VAL A 222 2.21 -18.45 -9.72
C VAL A 222 3.61 -18.06 -10.19
N ILE A 223 4.20 -17.02 -9.59
CA ILE A 223 5.58 -16.57 -9.90
C ILE A 223 6.56 -17.71 -9.65
N TYR A 224 6.49 -18.35 -8.48
CA TYR A 224 7.37 -19.46 -8.11
C TYR A 224 7.23 -20.64 -9.08
N SER A 225 6.01 -21.09 -9.36
CA SER A 225 5.74 -22.19 -10.30
C SER A 225 6.25 -21.87 -11.71
N TYR A 226 6.09 -20.64 -12.17
CA TYR A 226 6.61 -20.21 -13.48
C TYR A 226 8.14 -20.24 -13.52
N PHE A 227 8.81 -19.72 -12.49
CA PHE A 227 10.28 -19.79 -12.41
C PHE A 227 10.78 -21.23 -12.35
N THR A 228 10.15 -22.11 -11.57
CA THR A 228 10.52 -23.53 -11.54
C THR A 228 10.35 -24.20 -12.90
N LEU A 229 9.28 -23.89 -13.63
CA LEU A 229 9.05 -24.43 -14.97
C LEU A 229 10.11 -23.95 -15.96
N MET A 230 10.46 -22.66 -15.93
CA MET A 230 11.52 -22.10 -16.79
C MET A 230 12.87 -22.76 -16.50
N LEU A 231 13.25 -22.91 -15.23
CA LEU A 231 14.50 -23.56 -14.83
C LEU A 231 14.56 -25.02 -15.32
N ASN A 232 13.46 -25.76 -15.19
CA ASN A 232 13.39 -27.15 -15.66
C ASN A 232 13.45 -27.28 -17.19
N LEU A 233 13.01 -26.26 -17.94
CA LEU A 233 13.10 -26.23 -19.39
C LEU A 233 14.50 -25.85 -19.88
N ASP A 234 15.21 -24.97 -19.15
CA ASP A 234 16.58 -24.58 -19.49
C ASP A 234 17.62 -25.70 -19.22
N GLU A 235 17.28 -26.68 -18.36
CA GLU A 235 18.14 -27.84 -18.06
C GLU A 235 18.03 -28.99 -19.09
N GLN A 236 17.09 -28.95 -20.04
CA GLN A 236 16.89 -29.95 -21.10
C GLN A 236 17.54 -29.55 -22.43
#